data_AF-A0A6P8JJL1-F1
#
_entry.id   AF-A0A6P8JJL1-F1
#
_cell.length_a   1.000
_cell.length_b   1.000
_cell.length_c   1.000
_cell.angle_alpha   90.00
_cell.angle_beta   90.00
_cell.angle_gamma   90.00
#
_symmetry.space_group_name_H-M   'P 1'
#
loop_
_entity.id
_entity.type
_entity.pdbx_description
1 polymer ?
#
loop_
_entity_poly.entity_id
_entity_poly.type
_entity_poly.pdbx_seq_one_letter_code
_entity_poly.pdbx_strand_id
1 'polypeptide(L)'
;MSAILNHAIRRQFGATAARNMSGTAAVAGEHSGGYKVWKRLSFFVAVPAVGLCMLNAYLKHQEEHDKPRQEFVKYDYLRRREKRFPWGEGQKSLFHNPHVNALPDGYEH
;
A
#
# COMPACT_ATOMS: atom_id res chain seq x y z
N MET A 1 -11.79 -21.27 -57.75
CA MET A 1 -12.49 -20.69 -56.58
C MET A 1 -11.52 -20.19 -55.51
N SER A 2 -10.63 -19.24 -55.83
CA SER A 2 -9.68 -18.66 -54.85
C SER A 2 -9.55 -17.13 -54.92
N ALA A 3 -10.10 -16.48 -55.96
CA ALA A 3 -10.01 -15.02 -56.11
C ALA A 3 -11.04 -14.25 -55.25
N ILE A 4 -12.20 -14.86 -54.96
CA ILE A 4 -13.26 -14.21 -54.15
C ILE A 4 -12.88 -14.19 -52.66
N LEU A 5 -12.11 -15.20 -52.20
CA LEU A 5 -11.65 -15.29 -50.81
C LEU A 5 -10.60 -14.21 -50.47
N ASN A 6 -9.76 -13.83 -51.43
CA ASN A 6 -8.72 -12.82 -51.23
C ASN A 6 -9.25 -11.37 -51.18
N HIS A 7 -10.44 -11.10 -51.75
CA HIS A 7 -11.06 -9.78 -51.68
C HIS A 7 -11.80 -9.52 -50.36
N ALA A 8 -12.29 -10.56 -49.68
CA ALA A 8 -12.92 -10.43 -48.37
C ALA A 8 -11.89 -10.12 -47.27
N ILE A 9 -10.69 -10.71 -47.33
CA ILE A 9 -9.63 -10.53 -46.33
C ILE A 9 -8.97 -9.14 -46.41
N ARG A 10 -8.88 -8.54 -47.60
CA ARG A 10 -8.25 -7.22 -47.79
C ARG A 10 -9.13 -6.03 -47.36
N ARG A 11 -10.46 -6.19 -47.28
CA ARG A 11 -11.37 -5.11 -46.87
C ARG A 11 -11.46 -4.90 -45.36
N GLN A 12 -11.10 -5.89 -44.53
CA GLN A 12 -11.16 -5.75 -43.08
C GLN A 12 -9.96 -5.02 -42.45
N PHE A 13 -8.84 -4.89 -43.15
CA PHE A 13 -7.65 -4.18 -42.63
C PHE A 13 -7.60 -2.69 -43.01
N GLY A 14 -8.50 -2.20 -43.87
CA GLY A 14 -8.48 -0.81 -44.36
C GLY A 14 -9.42 0.18 -43.65
N ALA A 15 -10.27 -0.28 -42.72
CA ALA A 15 -11.35 0.54 -42.15
C ALA A 15 -11.12 1.00 -40.69
N THR A 16 -9.87 1.04 -40.22
CA THR A 16 -9.55 1.51 -38.85
C THR A 16 -8.59 2.70 -38.81
N ALA A 17 -8.18 3.25 -39.96
CA ALA A 17 -7.31 4.43 -40.01
C ALA A 17 -8.06 5.77 -39.83
N ALA A 18 -9.39 5.80 -39.99
CA ALA A 18 -10.18 7.04 -39.98
C ALA A 18 -10.86 7.40 -38.64
N ARG A 19 -10.69 6.61 -37.57
CA ARG A 19 -11.35 6.86 -36.27
C ARG A 19 -10.44 7.52 -35.21
N ASN A 20 -9.22 7.89 -35.57
CA ASN A 20 -8.27 8.56 -34.67
C ASN A 20 -8.02 10.03 -35.05
N MET A 21 -8.97 10.72 -35.65
CA MET A 21 -8.95 12.19 -35.71
C MET A 21 -9.64 12.76 -34.47
N SER A 22 -8.97 12.63 -33.32
CA SER A 22 -9.21 13.47 -32.15
C SER A 22 -8.24 14.64 -32.23
N GLY A 23 -8.78 15.86 -32.37
CA GLY A 23 -8.04 17.08 -32.58
C GLY A 23 -6.92 17.34 -31.57
N THR A 24 -5.84 17.93 -32.07
CA THR A 24 -4.78 18.57 -31.31
C THR A 24 -5.35 19.74 -30.52
N ALA A 25 -5.65 19.52 -29.24
CA ALA A 25 -5.83 20.62 -28.29
C ALA A 25 -4.44 21.19 -27.95
N ALA A 26 -4.16 22.41 -28.42
CA ALA A 26 -2.87 23.10 -28.38
C ALA A 26 -2.41 23.59 -26.98
N VAL A 27 -2.76 22.91 -25.89
CA VAL A 27 -2.36 23.29 -24.51
C VAL A 27 -1.94 22.13 -23.59
N ALA A 28 -1.86 20.91 -24.09
CA ALA A 28 -1.19 19.82 -23.38
C ALA A 28 -0.07 19.32 -24.28
N GLY A 29 1.18 19.60 -23.88
CA GLY A 29 2.37 19.13 -24.58
C GLY A 29 2.28 17.63 -24.83
N GLU A 30 3.01 17.19 -25.84
CA GLU A 30 3.16 15.81 -26.31
C GLU A 30 3.31 14.75 -25.19
N HIS A 31 2.20 14.39 -24.54
CA HIS A 31 2.13 13.45 -23.43
C HIS A 31 1.69 12.09 -23.96
N SER A 32 2.49 11.52 -24.84
CA SER A 32 2.34 10.16 -25.40
C SER A 32 2.60 9.05 -24.36
N GLY A 33 2.09 9.21 -23.14
CA GLY A 33 2.32 8.26 -22.05
C GLY A 33 1.53 8.46 -20.76
N GLY A 34 0.90 9.63 -20.55
CA GLY A 34 0.33 10.08 -19.26
C GLY A 34 -0.21 8.96 -18.34
N TYR A 35 -1.49 8.58 -18.47
CA TYR A 35 -2.08 7.60 -17.52
C TYR A 35 -1.69 6.15 -17.79
N LYS A 36 -1.37 5.78 -19.04
CA LYS A 36 -1.07 4.38 -19.41
C LYS A 36 0.27 3.92 -18.84
N VAL A 37 1.28 4.79 -18.81
CA VAL A 37 2.57 4.52 -18.18
C VAL A 37 2.39 4.35 -16.67
N TRP A 38 1.70 5.28 -16.01
CA TRP A 38 1.43 5.17 -14.56
C TRP A 38 0.62 3.92 -14.22
N LYS A 39 -0.41 3.57 -14.99
CA LYS A 39 -1.18 2.33 -14.78
C LYS A 39 -0.26 1.10 -14.85
N ARG A 40 0.62 1.02 -15.84
CA ARG A 40 1.58 -0.08 -15.98
C ARG A 40 2.56 -0.10 -14.81
N LEU A 41 3.14 1.04 -14.43
CA LEU A 41 4.04 1.11 -13.27
C LEU A 41 3.35 0.69 -11.97
N SER A 42 2.10 1.10 -11.74
CA SER A 42 1.35 0.67 -10.55
C SER A 42 1.20 -0.85 -10.50
N PHE A 43 0.79 -1.50 -11.59
CA PHE A 43 0.56 -2.95 -11.58
C PHE A 43 1.82 -3.79 -11.67
N PHE A 44 2.82 -3.35 -12.43
CA PHE A 44 4.02 -4.15 -12.72
C PHE A 44 5.22 -3.80 -11.82
N VAL A 45 5.20 -2.67 -11.13
CA VAL A 45 6.28 -2.26 -10.22
C VAL A 45 5.76 -2.10 -8.81
N ALA A 46 4.77 -1.23 -8.59
CA ALA A 46 4.32 -0.91 -7.23
C ALA A 46 3.65 -2.11 -6.53
N VAL A 47 2.74 -2.83 -7.21
CA VAL A 47 2.07 -4.01 -6.63
C VAL A 47 3.07 -5.11 -6.25
N PRO A 48 4.02 -5.54 -7.12
CA PRO A 48 5.05 -6.49 -6.72
C PRO A 48 5.94 -5.98 -5.57
N ALA A 49 6.34 -4.70 -5.60
CA ALA A 49 7.17 -4.13 -4.54
C ALA A 49 6.44 -4.12 -3.18
N VAL A 50 5.18 -3.70 -3.15
CA VAL A 50 4.34 -3.75 -1.95
C VAL A 50 4.15 -5.20 -1.49
N GLY A 51 3.96 -6.15 -2.41
CA GLY A 51 3.88 -7.57 -2.08
C GLY A 51 5.13 -8.09 -1.38
N LEU A 52 6.33 -7.72 -1.85
CA LEU A 52 7.59 -8.09 -1.21
C LEU A 52 7.75 -7.43 0.17
N CYS A 53 7.42 -6.14 0.31
CA CYS A 53 7.45 -5.46 1.60
C CYS A 53 6.44 -6.08 2.60
N MET A 54 5.25 -6.45 2.13
CA MET A 54 4.23 -7.10 2.95
C MET A 54 4.67 -8.47 3.43
N LEU A 55 5.30 -9.27 2.56
CA LEU A 55 5.89 -10.55 2.95
C LEU A 55 7.00 -10.36 3.99
N ASN A 56 7.91 -9.41 3.78
CA ASN A 56 8.98 -9.11 4.73
C ASN A 56 8.43 -8.69 6.10
N ALA A 57 7.48 -7.75 6.13
CA ALA A 57 6.83 -7.30 7.36
C ALA A 57 6.08 -8.44 8.06
N TYR A 58 5.39 -9.30 7.30
CA TYR A 58 4.65 -10.44 7.84
C TYR A 58 5.57 -11.46 8.51
N LEU A 59 6.66 -11.84 7.85
CA LEU A 59 7.64 -12.78 8.42
C LEU A 59 8.30 -12.18 9.68
N LYS A 60 8.68 -10.90 9.65
CA LYS A 60 9.22 -10.21 10.82
C LYS A 60 8.23 -10.12 11.97
N HIS A 61 6.95 -9.90 11.65
CA HIS A 61 5.89 -9.87 12.64
C HIS A 61 5.70 -11.23 13.32
N GLN A 62 5.72 -12.34 12.56
CA GLN A 62 5.69 -13.69 13.12
C GLN A 62 6.89 -13.95 14.04
N GLU A 63 8.10 -13.60 13.61
CA GLU A 63 9.31 -13.71 14.44
C GLU A 63 9.22 -12.89 15.74
N GLU A 64 8.51 -11.76 15.73
CA GLU A 64 8.32 -10.90 16.91
C GLU A 64 7.20 -11.36 17.84
N HIS A 65 6.16 -12.02 17.31
CA HIS A 65 5.07 -12.59 18.12
C HIS A 65 5.58 -13.65 19.09
N ASP A 66 6.56 -14.44 18.69
CA ASP A 66 7.12 -15.52 19.51
C ASP A 66 8.17 -15.01 20.51
N LYS A 67 8.53 -13.72 20.50
CA LYS A 67 9.51 -13.17 21.44
C LYS A 67 8.87 -13.02 22.83
N PRO A 68 9.56 -13.44 23.90
CA PRO A 68 9.10 -13.18 25.24
C PRO A 68 8.99 -11.68 25.48
N ARG A 69 7.99 -11.31 26.28
CA ARG A 69 7.80 -9.94 26.76
C ARG A 69 9.09 -9.44 27.41
N GLN A 70 9.47 -8.20 27.11
CA GLN A 70 10.63 -7.57 27.73
C GLN A 70 10.45 -7.50 29.25
N GLU A 71 11.54 -7.56 30.00
CA GLU A 71 11.50 -7.41 31.46
C GLU A 71 11.14 -5.98 31.85
N PHE A 72 10.36 -5.83 32.93
CA PHE A 72 9.99 -4.51 33.42
C PHE A 72 11.15 -3.88 34.20
N VAL A 73 11.64 -2.74 33.71
CA VAL A 73 12.59 -1.89 34.43
C VAL A 73 11.96 -0.51 34.64
N LYS A 74 11.90 -0.08 35.90
CA LYS A 74 11.31 1.21 36.31
C LYS A 74 12.31 2.35 36.11
N TYR A 75 12.41 2.80 34.87
CA TYR A 75 13.13 4.02 34.53
C TYR A 75 12.29 5.27 34.83
N ASP A 76 12.86 6.26 35.51
CA ASP A 76 12.15 7.48 35.93
C ASP A 76 11.60 8.32 34.77
N TYR A 77 12.25 8.25 33.61
CA TYR A 77 11.83 8.96 32.40
C TYR A 77 10.75 8.20 31.60
N LEU A 78 10.50 6.93 31.90
CA LEU A 78 9.46 6.14 31.24
C LEU A 78 8.18 6.12 32.06
N ARG A 79 7.04 6.01 31.36
CA ARG A 79 5.71 5.80 31.99
C ARG A 79 5.36 6.87 33.04
N ARG A 80 5.92 8.07 32.92
CA ARG A 80 5.63 9.20 33.81
C ARG A 80 4.14 9.57 33.73
N ARG A 81 3.56 9.87 34.90
CA ARG A 81 2.16 10.26 35.08
C ARG A 81 2.08 11.47 36.01
N GLU A 82 2.22 12.67 35.45
CA GLU A 82 2.05 13.92 36.21
C GLU A 82 0.57 14.27 36.39
N LYS A 83 -0.23 14.02 35.34
CA LYS A 83 -1.68 14.20 35.34
C LYS A 83 -2.33 12.93 34.80
N ARG A 84 -3.50 12.60 35.36
CA ARG A 84 -4.33 11.49 34.87
C ARG A 84 -4.85 11.78 33.47
N PHE A 85 -4.95 10.74 32.63
CA PHE A 85 -5.62 10.85 31.33
C PHE A 85 -7.13 11.13 31.49
N PRO A 86 -7.77 11.79 30.52
CA PRO A 86 -9.18 12.19 30.61
C PRO A 86 -10.17 11.05 30.28
N TRP A 87 -9.76 9.78 30.33
CA TRP A 87 -10.61 8.62 30.05
C TRP A 87 -10.31 7.46 31.02
N GLY A 88 -11.30 6.60 31.21
CA GLY A 88 -11.22 5.47 32.14
C GLY A 88 -10.71 5.88 33.53
N GLU A 89 -9.81 5.08 34.09
CA GLU A 89 -9.14 5.37 35.37
C GLU A 89 -8.00 6.40 35.28
N GLY A 90 -7.70 6.88 34.06
CA GLY A 90 -6.67 7.87 33.82
C GLY A 90 -5.22 7.36 33.88
N GLN A 91 -5.00 6.05 34.04
CA GLN A 91 -3.66 5.42 34.09
C GLN A 91 -3.18 4.87 32.74
N LYS A 92 -4.12 4.32 31.96
CA LYS A 92 -3.87 3.66 30.68
C LYS A 92 -3.87 4.67 29.54
N SER A 93 -2.84 4.60 28.69
CA SER A 93 -2.79 5.38 27.45
C SER A 93 -3.93 5.00 26.50
N LEU A 94 -4.20 5.84 25.49
CA LEU A 94 -5.29 5.62 24.54
C LEU A 94 -5.19 4.25 23.83
N PHE A 95 -4.00 3.90 23.34
CA PHE A 95 -3.70 2.60 22.74
C PHE A 95 -2.92 1.72 23.72
N HIS A 96 -3.49 1.47 24.90
CA HIS A 96 -2.88 0.60 25.90
C HIS A 96 -3.09 -0.88 25.52
N ASN A 97 -1.99 -1.64 25.44
CA ASN A 97 -2.01 -3.08 25.28
C ASN A 97 -1.40 -3.74 26.54
N PRO A 98 -2.21 -4.47 27.36
CA PRO A 98 -1.75 -5.12 28.58
C PRO A 98 -0.62 -6.13 28.39
N HIS A 99 -0.41 -6.65 27.18
CA HIS A 99 0.66 -7.61 26.86
C HIS A 99 2.04 -6.96 26.64
N VAL A 100 2.10 -5.66 26.29
CA VAL A 100 3.37 -5.00 25.95
C VAL A 100 3.61 -3.70 26.74
N ASN A 101 2.55 -3.01 27.14
CA ASN A 101 2.64 -1.71 27.81
C ASN A 101 2.56 -1.89 29.32
N ALA A 102 3.66 -1.60 30.02
CA ALA A 102 3.67 -1.57 31.48
C ALA A 102 3.07 -0.26 32.01
N LEU A 103 2.40 -0.37 33.15
CA LEU A 103 2.06 0.76 34.02
C LEU A 103 3.30 1.21 34.83
N PRO A 104 3.21 2.34 35.55
CA PRO A 104 4.32 2.81 36.39
C PRO A 104 4.81 1.80 37.43
N ASP A 105 3.93 0.88 37.85
CA ASP A 105 4.21 -0.13 38.88
C ASP A 105 4.54 -1.51 38.31
N GLY A 106 4.48 -1.68 36.98
CA GLY A 106 4.80 -2.96 36.33
C GLY A 106 3.81 -3.34 35.25
N TYR A 107 3.92 -4.59 34.81
CA TYR A 107 3.01 -5.17 33.84
C TYR A 107 1.70 -5.61 34.50
N GLU A 108 0.61 -5.47 33.75
CA GLU A 108 -0.69 -5.97 34.17
C GLU A 108 -0.70 -7.51 34.14
N HIS A 109 -1.30 -8.13 35.16
CA HIS A 109 -1.44 -9.58 35.32
C HIS A 109 -2.73 -10.10 34.67
#